data_AF-A0A6A1W7X8-F1
#
_entry.id   AF-A0A6A1W7X8-F1
#
_cell.length_a   1.000
_cell.length_b   1.000
_cell.length_c   1.000
_cell.angle_alpha   90.00
_cell.angle_beta   90.00
_cell.angle_gamma   90.00
#
_symmetry.space_group_name_H-M   'P 1'
#
loop_
_entity.id
_entity.type
_entity.pdbx_description
1 polymer ?
#
loop_
_entity_poly.entity_id
_entity_poly.type
_entity_poly.pdbx_seq_one_letter_code
_entity_poly.pdbx_strand_id
1 'polypeptide(L)'
;MDRVLDHFDLDYNCQEHVRTVVETMMTARRTHCNWMHAYFKKFPSKEAVLLKPHPNITEAQWKELYNLFTSETFMVRGLQKPVA
;
A
#
# COMPACT_ATOMS: atom_id res chain seq x y z
N MET A 1 15.99 -0.55 3.77
CA MET A 1 15.46 -1.51 2.79
C MET A 1 16.56 -2.32 2.09
N ASP A 2 17.83 -2.15 2.47
CA ASP A 2 18.97 -2.85 1.86
C ASP A 2 19.04 -4.38 2.03
N ARG A 3 18.60 -4.94 3.17
CA ARG A 3 18.90 -6.37 3.46
C ARG A 3 18.08 -7.40 2.69
N VAL A 4 16.96 -7.03 2.07
CA VAL A 4 16.07 -8.01 1.39
C VAL A 4 16.40 -8.11 -0.11
N LEU A 5 16.95 -7.06 -0.71
CA LEU A 5 17.28 -7.05 -2.14
C LEU A 5 18.56 -7.83 -2.46
N ASP A 6 19.47 -7.96 -1.49
CA ASP A 6 20.78 -8.60 -1.67
C ASP A 6 20.72 -10.14 -1.81
N HIS A 7 19.54 -10.73 -1.60
CA HIS A 7 19.35 -12.19 -1.74
C HIS A 7 18.88 -12.61 -3.14
N PHE A 8 18.38 -11.67 -3.94
CA PHE A 8 17.87 -11.96 -5.28
C PHE A 8 18.94 -11.61 -6.31
N ASP A 9 19.34 -12.58 -7.13
CA ASP A 9 20.28 -12.41 -8.25
C ASP A 9 19.63 -11.62 -9.40
N LEU A 10 19.25 -10.38 -9.10
CA LEU A 10 18.54 -9.46 -9.98
C LEU A 10 19.55 -8.70 -10.82
N ASP A 11 19.60 -9.02 -12.11
CA ASP A 11 20.27 -8.16 -13.09
C ASP A 11 19.49 -6.85 -13.28
N TYR A 12 19.95 -5.77 -12.65
CA TYR A 12 19.38 -4.42 -12.76
C TYR A 12 19.59 -3.77 -14.14
N ASN A 13 20.45 -4.34 -15.01
CA ASN A 13 20.58 -3.91 -16.41
C ASN A 13 19.57 -4.62 -17.32
N CYS A 14 19.02 -5.75 -16.88
CA CYS A 14 17.96 -6.45 -17.59
C CYS A 14 16.62 -5.75 -17.38
N GLN A 15 16.10 -5.13 -18.45
CA GLN A 15 14.83 -4.41 -18.41
C GLN A 15 13.64 -5.29 -18.00
N GLU A 16 13.68 -6.58 -18.31
CA GLU A 16 12.63 -7.53 -17.92
C GLU A 16 12.63 -7.74 -16.41
N HIS A 17 13.79 -7.93 -15.78
CA HIS A 17 13.90 -8.09 -14.33
C HIS A 17 13.45 -6.84 -13.59
N VAL A 18 13.88 -5.66 -14.05
CA VAL A 18 13.42 -4.38 -13.49
C VAL A 18 11.90 -4.23 -13.61
N ARG A 19 11.33 -4.55 -14.78
CA ARG A 19 9.88 -4.52 -14.98
C ARG A 19 9.15 -5.46 -14.01
N THR A 20 9.59 -6.71 -13.91
CA THR A 20 8.97 -7.71 -13.03
C THR A 20 9.00 -7.29 -11.56
N VAL A 21 10.12 -6.75 -11.07
CA VAL A 21 10.22 -6.24 -9.69
C VAL A 21 9.23 -5.09 -9.48
N VAL A 22 9.20 -4.13 -10.40
CA VAL A 22 8.30 -2.98 -10.31
C VAL A 22 6.83 -3.43 -10.33
N GLU A 23 6.43 -4.29 -11.25
CA GLU A 23 5.05 -4.81 -11.34
C GLU A 23 4.65 -5.59 -10.08
N THR A 24 5.55 -6.44 -9.58
CA THR A 24 5.31 -7.23 -8.37
C THR A 24 5.19 -6.33 -7.15
N MET A 25 6.08 -5.35 -7.01
CA MET A 25 6.04 -4.37 -5.91
C MET A 25 4.78 -3.49 -5.98
N MET A 26 4.39 -3.03 -7.18
CA MET A 26 3.15 -2.28 -7.35
C MET A 26 1.93 -3.12 -6.97
N THR A 27 1.89 -4.38 -7.38
CA THR A 27 0.81 -5.31 -7.04
C THR A 27 0.75 -5.60 -5.55
N ALA A 28 1.89 -5.91 -4.93
CA ALA A 28 1.99 -6.14 -3.49
C ALA A 28 1.55 -4.91 -2.69
N ARG A 29 2.03 -3.71 -3.08
CA ARG A 29 1.64 -2.44 -2.47
C ARG A 29 0.13 -2.19 -2.61
N ARG A 30 -0.43 -2.42 -3.80
CA ARG A 30 -1.86 -2.22 -4.06
C ARG A 30 -2.71 -3.17 -3.21
N THR A 31 -2.36 -4.45 -3.15
CA THR A 31 -3.06 -5.45 -2.33
C THR A 31 -2.99 -5.08 -0.85
N HIS A 32 -1.80 -4.70 -0.37
CA HIS A 32 -1.62 -4.24 1.01
C HIS A 32 -2.50 -3.03 1.32
N CYS A 33 -2.45 -1.97 0.50
CA CYS A 33 -3.30 -0.80 0.68
C CYS A 33 -4.80 -1.13 0.63
N ASN A 34 -5.23 -2.02 -0.27
CA ASN A 34 -6.63 -2.44 -0.37
C ASN A 34 -7.11 -3.18 0.88
N TRP A 35 -6.29 -4.09 1.42
CA TRP A 35 -6.60 -4.78 2.67
C TRP A 35 -6.71 -3.81 3.85
N MET A 36 -5.77 -2.87 3.95
CA MET A 36 -5.79 -1.86 5.01
C MET A 36 -6.98 -0.91 4.87
N HIS A 37 -7.35 -0.54 3.64
CA HIS A 37 -8.54 0.27 3.39
C HIS A 37 -9.84 -0.50 3.68
N ALA A 38 -9.90 -1.80 3.39
CA ALA A 38 -11.05 -2.63 3.76
C ALA A 38 -11.24 -2.68 5.28
N TYR A 39 -10.15 -2.72 6.04
CA TYR A 39 -10.21 -2.60 7.51
C TYR A 39 -10.63 -1.19 7.94
N PHE A 40 -10.03 -0.13 7.37
CA PHE A 40 -10.38 1.27 7.63
C PHE A 40 -11.88 1.53 7.46
N LYS A 41 -12.51 1.00 6.40
CA LYS A 41 -13.94 1.16 6.11
C LYS A 41 -14.89 0.53 7.14
N LYS A 42 -14.40 -0.37 8.00
CA LYS A 42 -15.23 -0.96 9.08
C LYS A 42 -15.58 0.06 10.16
N PHE A 43 -14.86 1.17 10.22
CA PHE A 43 -15.09 2.22 11.20
C PHE A 43 -15.92 3.35 10.57
N PRO A 44 -17.00 3.80 11.24
CA PRO A 44 -17.84 4.88 10.74
C PRO A 44 -17.20 6.26 10.94
N SER A 45 -16.23 6.40 11.85
CA SER A 45 -15.55 7.66 12.15
C SER A 45 -14.04 7.56 12.01
N LYS A 46 -13.43 8.66 11.54
CA LYS A 46 -11.97 8.77 11.35
C LYS A 46 -11.21 8.69 12.67
N GLU A 47 -11.77 9.24 13.74
CA GLU A 47 -11.20 9.21 15.08
C GLU A 47 -11.16 7.79 15.66
N ALA A 48 -12.19 6.97 15.39
CA ALA A 48 -12.22 5.58 15.84
C ALA A 48 -11.16 4.71 15.14
N VAL A 49 -10.81 5.03 13.89
CA VAL A 49 -9.75 4.35 13.12
C VAL A 49 -8.38 4.57 13.79
N LEU A 50 -8.08 5.80 14.21
CA LEU A 50 -6.79 6.13 14.82
C LEU A 50 -6.57 5.43 16.16
N LEU A 51 -7.65 5.23 16.93
CA LEU A 51 -7.60 4.54 18.23
C LEU A 51 -7.43 3.02 18.12
N LYS A 52 -7.62 2.44 16.92
CA LYS A 52 -7.61 0.99 16.69
C LYS A 52 -6.78 0.63 15.44
N PRO A 53 -5.44 0.69 15.53
CA PRO A 53 -4.58 0.25 14.45
C PRO A 53 -4.77 -1.24 14.14
N HIS A 54 -4.55 -1.62 12.88
CA HIS A 54 -4.59 -3.02 12.47
C HIS A 54 -3.45 -3.81 13.17
N PRO A 55 -3.70 -5.02 13.70
CA PRO A 55 -2.73 -5.74 14.54
C PRO A 55 -1.42 -6.11 13.85
N ASN A 56 -1.43 -6.21 12.51
CA ASN A 56 -0.25 -6.61 11.71
C ASN A 56 0.63 -5.44 11.25
N ILE A 57 0.35 -4.19 11.67
CA ILE A 57 1.14 -3.02 11.28
C ILE A 57 1.49 -2.19 12.52
N THR A 58 2.58 -1.44 12.42
CA THR A 58 2.97 -0.50 13.49
C THR A 58 2.07 0.73 13.49
N GLU A 59 2.01 1.43 14.63
CA GLU A 59 1.26 2.68 14.76
C GLU A 59 1.76 3.76 13.78
N ALA A 60 3.07 3.83 13.55
CA ALA A 60 3.66 4.74 12.58
C ALA A 60 3.17 4.46 11.15
N GLN A 61 3.23 3.19 10.72
CA GLN A 61 2.72 2.77 9.41
C GLN A 61 1.21 3.00 9.29
N TRP A 62 0.46 2.77 10.37
CA TRP A 62 -0.98 3.04 10.39
C TRP A 62 -1.29 4.52 10.18
N LYS A 63 -0.52 5.42 10.81
CA LYS A 63 -0.68 6.87 10.65
C LYS A 63 -0.36 7.32 9.22
N GLU A 64 0.66 6.75 8.60
CA GLU A 64 0.96 7.01 7.18
C GLU A 64 -0.17 6.55 6.26
N LEU A 65 -0.72 5.35 6.49
CA LEU A 65 -1.88 4.84 5.74
C LEU A 65 -3.14 5.68 5.96
N TYR A 66 -3.37 6.15 7.18
CA TYR A 66 -4.46 7.07 7.49
C TYR A 66 -4.34 8.38 6.71
N ASN A 67 -3.15 9.00 6.69
CA ASN A 67 -2.89 10.20 5.90
C ASN A 67 -3.09 9.93 4.40
N LEU A 68 -2.65 8.78 3.90
CA LEU A 68 -2.87 8.37 2.52
C LEU A 68 -4.36 8.22 2.19
N PHE A 69 -5.15 7.54 3.03
CA PHE A 69 -6.57 7.30 2.79
C PHE A 69 -7.44 8.55 2.93
N THR A 70 -7.00 9.52 3.75
CA THR A 70 -7.66 10.80 3.90
C THR A 70 -7.20 11.85 2.90
N SER A 71 -6.15 11.58 2.12
CA SER A 71 -5.68 12.48 1.07
C SER A 71 -6.68 12.57 -0.09
N GLU A 72 -6.87 13.78 -0.63
CA GLU A 72 -7.76 14.01 -1.77
C GLU A 72 -7.34 13.18 -3.00
N THR A 73 -6.04 13.02 -3.22
CA THR A 73 -5.50 12.27 -4.38
C THR A 73 -5.89 10.79 -4.34
N PHE A 74 -6.00 10.20 -3.16
CA PHE A 74 -6.47 8.82 -3.00
C PHE A 74 -8.00 8.71 -3.18
N MET A 75 -8.76 9.67 -2.64
CA MET A 75 -10.22 9.70 -2.79
C MET A 75 -10.67 9.86 -4.25
N VAL A 76 -10.01 10.72 -5.03
CA VAL A 76 -10.33 10.94 -6.45
C VAL A 76 -10.04 9.71 -7.30
N ARG A 77 -8.93 9.00 -7.04
CA ARG A 77 -8.56 7.78 -7.78
C ARG A 77 -9.39 6.55 -7.40
N GLY A 78 -9.95 6.50 -6.19
CA GLY A 78 -10.88 5.46 -5.78
C GLY A 78 -12.19 5.45 -6.59
N LEU A 79 -12.54 6.59 -7.21
CA LEU A 79 -13.71 6.75 -8.08
C LEU A 79 -13.42 6.39 -9.54
N GLN A 80 -12.14 6.40 -9.95
CA GLN A 80 -11.73 5.97 -11.29
C GLN A 80 -11.63 4.44 -11.30
N LYS A 81 -12.75 3.77 -11.62
CA LYS A 81 -12.72 2.33 -11.94
C LYS A 81 -11.71 2.10 -13.07
N PRO A 82 -10.93 1.00 -13.04
CA PRO A 82 -10.10 0.66 -14.19
C PRO A 82 -11.01 0.52 -15.40
N VAL A 83 -10.73 1.30 -16.44
CA VAL A 83 -11.30 1.08 -17.77
C VAL A 83 -10.83 -0.32 -18.19
N ALA A 84 -11.80 -1.21 -18.36
CA ALA A 84 -11.60 -2.55 -18.88
C ALA A 84 -11.20 -2.50 -20.37
#